data_AF-A0AAU6DQQ7-F1
#
_entry.id   AF-A0AAU6DQQ7-F1
#
_cell.length_a   1.000
_cell.length_b   1.000
_cell.length_c   1.000
_cell.angle_alpha   90.00
_cell.angle_beta   90.00
_cell.angle_gamma   90.00
#
_symmetry.space_group_name_H-M   'P 1'
#
loop_
_entity.id
_entity.type
_entity.pdbx_description
1 polymer ?
#
loop_
_entity_poly.entity_id
_entity_poly.type
_entity_poly.pdbx_seq_one_letter_code
_entity_poly.pdbx_strand_id
1 'polypeptide(L)'
;MSSQTPPPEPERSIRTATGSLARALNDAGWPATPQYEDKTITVMVVSVQDMWDEESGDERLVPDPALPLNEFLQRNNVDATVHAQGHRLRLTVARTEDADRLADIVAGTMRAPHRAALALKTALRDAGLVPSSRLAVAVVSGMVDVGDLDLEAALRLRDLLDSHPEPRFDADHATWHTVEEIAALVGRLLARLCGEDVPVTAAPACMSCHLAREHQVTVGQVSPPAAQQLAHAIDAATAGHEEPHPCASVLGRGKSDPHAVERGDRS
;
A
#
# COMPACT_ATOMS: atom_id res chain seq x y z
N MET A 1 5.97 -6.00 35.20
CA MET A 1 5.52 -5.29 33.98
C MET A 1 6.68 -4.44 33.52
N SER A 2 7.42 -4.89 32.51
CA SER A 2 8.56 -4.14 32.00
C SER A 2 8.03 -3.03 31.09
N SER A 3 8.04 -1.80 31.59
CA SER A 3 7.76 -0.63 30.78
C SER A 3 8.86 -0.50 29.73
N GLN A 4 8.55 -0.87 28.48
CA GLN A 4 9.45 -0.60 27.35
C GLN A 4 9.41 0.91 27.10
N THR A 5 10.53 1.57 27.42
CA THR A 5 10.74 2.97 27.03
C THR A 5 10.72 3.04 25.50
N PRO A 6 9.93 3.94 24.89
CA PRO A 6 9.90 4.07 23.45
C PRO A 6 11.28 4.45 22.91
N PRO A 7 11.65 3.96 21.70
CA PRO A 7 12.95 4.26 21.10
C PRO A 7 13.10 5.77 20.85
N PRO A 8 14.34 6.30 20.85
CA PRO A 8 14.59 7.72 20.58
C PRO A 8 14.06 8.11 19.19
N GLU A 9 13.54 9.34 19.07
CA GLU A 9 12.93 9.89 17.84
C GLU A 9 13.70 9.62 16.52
N PRO A 10 15.04 9.76 16.43
CA PRO A 10 15.76 9.46 15.19
C PRO A 10 15.67 7.98 14.77
N GLU A 11 15.62 7.05 15.73
CA GLU A 11 15.43 5.62 15.42
C GLU A 11 14.01 5.33 14.93
N ARG A 12 13.02 6.09 15.41
CA ARG A 12 11.64 5.98 14.93
C ARG A 12 11.51 6.46 13.48
N SER A 13 12.16 7.57 13.14
CA SER A 13 12.17 8.12 11.78
C SER A 13 12.85 7.18 10.77
N ILE A 14 14.03 6.64 11.13
CA ILE A 14 14.73 5.64 10.29
C ILE A 14 13.88 4.39 10.12
N ARG A 15 13.20 3.92 11.17
CA ARG A 15 12.27 2.77 11.06
C ARG A 15 11.11 3.01 10.11
N THR A 16 10.52 4.19 10.17
CA THR A 16 9.45 4.56 9.25
C THR A 16 9.96 4.59 7.81
N ALA A 17 11.14 5.18 7.56
CA ALA A 17 11.70 5.32 6.23
C ALA A 17 12.16 3.98 5.62
N THR A 18 12.86 3.11 6.38
CA THR A 18 13.22 1.76 5.91
C THR A 18 11.99 0.93 5.60
N GLY A 19 10.97 0.99 6.46
CA GLY A 19 9.70 0.31 6.23
C GLY A 19 9.01 0.81 4.96
N SER A 20 9.04 2.13 4.71
CA SER A 20 8.42 2.75 3.53
C SER A 20 9.15 2.39 2.25
N LEU A 21 10.49 2.40 2.24
CA LEU A 21 11.28 2.01 1.08
C LEU A 21 11.15 0.52 0.74
N ALA A 22 11.29 -0.36 1.74
CA ALA A 22 11.10 -1.79 1.52
C ALA A 22 9.70 -2.10 1.00
N ARG A 23 8.68 -1.38 1.50
CA ARG A 23 7.31 -1.48 1.02
C ARG A 23 7.18 -1.01 -0.43
N ALA A 24 7.69 0.17 -0.79
CA ALA A 24 7.66 0.67 -2.17
C ALA A 24 8.32 -0.31 -3.15
N LEU A 25 9.44 -0.92 -2.75
CA LEU A 25 10.12 -1.95 -3.56
C LEU A 25 9.28 -3.22 -3.70
N ASN A 26 8.74 -3.76 -2.59
CA ASN A 26 7.84 -4.92 -2.64
C ASN A 26 6.62 -4.66 -3.52
N ASP A 27 6.04 -3.48 -3.40
CA ASP A 27 4.86 -3.08 -4.16
C ASP A 27 5.17 -2.88 -5.65
N ALA A 28 6.40 -2.49 -5.98
CA ALA A 28 6.90 -2.46 -7.36
C ALA A 28 7.21 -3.87 -7.91
N GLY A 29 7.00 -4.93 -7.12
CA GLY A 29 7.30 -6.32 -7.51
C GLY A 29 8.73 -6.77 -7.20
N TRP A 30 9.48 -6.00 -6.42
CA TRP A 30 10.86 -6.29 -6.05
C TRP A 30 10.89 -6.76 -4.59
N PRO A 31 10.98 -8.08 -4.31
CA PRO A 31 10.93 -8.57 -2.94
C PRO A 31 12.02 -7.92 -2.11
N ALA A 32 11.61 -7.22 -1.06
CA ALA A 32 12.43 -6.31 -0.30
C ALA A 32 12.25 -6.56 1.20
N THR A 33 13.31 -6.96 1.89
CA THR A 33 13.27 -7.13 3.35
C THR A 33 13.94 -5.93 4.01
N PRO A 34 13.25 -5.19 4.90
CA PRO A 34 13.88 -4.13 5.66
C PRO A 34 14.89 -4.75 6.64
N GLN A 35 16.13 -4.27 6.60
CA GLN A 35 17.17 -4.60 7.55
C GLN A 35 17.60 -3.33 8.30
N TYR A 36 17.72 -3.45 9.61
CA TYR A 36 18.19 -2.36 10.48
C TYR A 36 19.58 -2.69 10.96
N GLU A 37 20.58 -2.10 10.32
CA GLU A 37 21.97 -2.15 10.75
C GLU A 37 22.46 -0.70 10.95
N ASP A 38 22.99 -0.41 12.13
CA ASP A 38 23.78 0.79 12.43
C ASP A 38 23.19 2.14 11.97
N LYS A 39 21.88 2.35 12.19
CA LYS A 39 21.16 3.60 11.84
C LYS A 39 21.12 3.91 10.33
N THR A 40 21.39 2.92 9.48
CA THR A 40 21.23 3.03 8.04
C THR A 40 19.97 2.30 7.58
N ILE A 41 19.37 2.78 6.49
CA ILE A 41 18.21 2.16 5.87
C ILE A 41 18.73 1.08 4.92
N THR A 42 18.74 -0.18 5.34
CA THR A 42 19.14 -1.29 4.44
C THR A 42 17.90 -2.00 3.90
N VAL A 43 17.83 -2.18 2.59
CA VAL A 43 16.82 -3.02 1.94
C VAL A 43 17.52 -4.05 1.06
N MET A 44 17.22 -5.32 1.29
CA MET A 44 17.67 -6.40 0.42
C MET A 44 16.65 -6.64 -0.69
N VAL A 45 17.04 -6.37 -1.92
CA VAL A 45 16.25 -6.59 -3.14
C VAL A 45 16.61 -7.94 -3.74
N VAL A 46 15.60 -8.80 -3.92
CA VAL A 46 15.80 -10.17 -4.43
C VAL A 46 15.56 -10.25 -5.94
N SER A 47 16.54 -10.90 -6.60
CA SER A 47 16.53 -11.54 -7.91
C SER A 47 17.28 -10.79 -9.02
N VAL A 48 18.50 -11.28 -9.25
CA VAL A 48 19.24 -11.12 -10.52
C VAL A 48 19.23 -12.44 -11.31
N GLN A 49 18.33 -13.39 -10.98
CA GLN A 49 18.40 -14.76 -11.50
C GLN A 49 18.29 -14.84 -13.03
N ASP A 50 17.54 -13.94 -13.67
CA ASP A 50 17.42 -13.93 -15.15
C ASP A 50 18.66 -13.38 -15.88
N MET A 51 19.65 -12.85 -15.14
CA MET A 51 20.89 -12.30 -15.70
C MET A 51 22.09 -13.24 -15.53
N TRP A 52 21.93 -14.34 -14.79
CA TRP A 52 23.01 -15.25 -14.40
C TRP A 52 22.74 -16.64 -14.98
N ASP A 53 23.11 -16.87 -16.24
CA ASP A 53 23.26 -18.22 -16.76
C ASP A 53 24.51 -18.86 -16.12
N GLU A 54 24.30 -19.58 -15.02
CA GLU A 54 25.33 -20.32 -14.28
C GLU A 54 26.03 -21.42 -15.11
N GLU A 55 25.56 -21.72 -16.32
CA GLU A 55 26.18 -22.74 -17.19
C GLU A 55 27.42 -22.27 -17.96
N SER A 56 27.72 -20.97 -17.96
CA SER A 56 28.94 -20.48 -18.61
C SER A 56 30.14 -20.61 -17.67
N GLY A 57 30.73 -21.81 -17.61
CA GLY A 57 31.98 -22.11 -16.88
C GLY A 57 33.24 -21.39 -17.39
N ASP A 58 33.08 -20.17 -17.89
CA ASP A 58 34.13 -19.27 -18.33
C ASP A 58 34.22 -18.18 -17.24
N GLU A 59 35.36 -18.08 -16.54
CA GLU A 59 35.67 -17.04 -15.54
C GLU A 59 35.81 -15.65 -16.21
N ARG A 60 34.84 -15.27 -17.05
CA ARG A 60 34.73 -13.92 -17.55
C ARG A 60 34.36 -13.03 -16.38
N LEU A 61 35.12 -11.93 -16.24
CA LEU A 61 34.83 -10.82 -15.35
C LEU A 61 33.36 -10.41 -15.48
N VAL A 62 32.50 -10.96 -14.62
CA VAL A 62 31.08 -10.61 -14.58
C VAL A 62 31.03 -9.14 -14.14
N PRO A 63 30.47 -8.23 -14.96
CA PRO A 63 30.32 -6.84 -14.57
C PRO A 63 29.57 -6.75 -13.25
N ASP A 64 30.03 -5.90 -12.32
CA ASP A 64 29.35 -5.69 -11.04
C ASP A 64 27.90 -5.24 -11.31
N PRO A 65 26.88 -6.06 -10.98
CA PRO A 65 25.48 -5.72 -11.25
C PRO A 65 24.99 -4.52 -10.42
N ALA A 66 25.73 -4.16 -9.36
CA ALA A 66 25.42 -2.97 -8.57
C ALA A 66 25.84 -1.66 -9.25
N LEU A 67 26.81 -1.69 -10.16
CA LEU A 67 27.39 -0.48 -10.76
C LEU A 67 26.36 0.37 -11.52
N PRO A 68 25.52 -0.18 -12.42
CA PRO A 68 24.53 0.61 -13.14
C PRO A 68 23.50 1.26 -12.20
N LEU A 69 23.14 0.57 -11.11
CA LEU A 69 22.19 1.08 -10.13
C LEU A 69 22.83 2.18 -9.26
N ASN A 70 24.08 2.01 -8.85
CA ASN A 70 24.85 3.06 -8.15
C ASN A 70 24.97 4.33 -9.00
N GLU A 71 25.32 4.21 -10.28
CA GLU A 71 25.38 5.37 -11.18
C GLU A 71 24.01 6.04 -11.36
N PHE A 72 22.95 5.24 -11.46
CA PHE A 72 21.59 5.76 -11.55
C PHE A 72 21.19 6.55 -10.29
N LEU A 73 21.48 6.02 -9.09
CA LEU A 73 21.20 6.68 -7.82
C LEU A 73 21.97 8.00 -7.70
N GLN A 74 23.26 8.00 -8.06
CA GLN A 74 24.10 9.21 -8.08
C GLN A 74 23.54 10.28 -9.03
N ARG A 75 23.13 9.92 -10.25
CA ARG A 75 22.54 10.86 -11.22
C ARG A 75 21.23 11.50 -10.71
N ASN A 76 20.50 10.80 -9.84
CA ASN A 76 19.27 11.29 -9.24
C ASN A 76 19.48 11.95 -7.85
N ASN A 77 20.72 12.20 -7.44
CA ASN A 77 21.08 12.79 -6.15
C ASN A 77 20.48 12.02 -4.96
N VAL A 78 20.47 10.70 -5.04
CA VAL A 78 20.08 9.80 -3.95
C VAL A 78 21.36 9.31 -3.28
N ASP A 79 21.57 9.66 -2.02
CA ASP A 79 22.71 9.16 -1.22
C ASP A 79 22.44 7.73 -0.76
N ALA A 80 22.69 6.79 -1.66
CA ALA A 80 22.53 5.37 -1.44
C ALA A 80 23.62 4.55 -2.13
N THR A 81 24.00 3.44 -1.52
CA THR A 81 24.94 2.47 -2.06
C THR A 81 24.26 1.13 -2.32
N VAL A 82 24.62 0.51 -3.42
CA VAL A 82 24.18 -0.82 -3.82
C VAL A 82 25.37 -1.74 -3.80
N HIS A 83 25.21 -2.90 -3.19
CA HIS A 83 26.21 -3.96 -3.16
C HIS A 83 25.58 -5.28 -3.60
N ALA A 84 26.26 -6.03 -4.46
CA ALA A 84 25.86 -7.39 -4.78
C ALA A 84 26.19 -8.34 -3.62
N GLN A 85 25.23 -9.19 -3.23
CA GLN A 85 25.40 -10.22 -2.21
C GLN A 85 24.82 -11.55 -2.73
N GLY A 86 25.64 -12.31 -3.47
CA GLY A 86 25.17 -13.45 -4.25
C GLY A 86 24.21 -12.98 -5.35
N HIS A 87 23.04 -13.61 -5.48
CA HIS A 87 22.00 -13.23 -6.46
C HIS A 87 21.06 -12.12 -5.96
N ARG A 88 21.48 -11.35 -4.97
CA ARG A 88 20.68 -10.28 -4.35
C ARG A 88 21.44 -8.96 -4.42
N LEU A 89 20.70 -7.86 -4.48
CA LEU A 89 21.25 -6.52 -4.35
C LEU A 89 20.88 -5.98 -2.98
N ARG A 90 21.88 -5.59 -2.19
CA ARG A 90 21.70 -4.87 -0.94
C ARG A 90 21.79 -3.38 -1.23
N LEU A 91 20.70 -2.66 -1.02
CA LEU A 91 20.63 -1.21 -1.11
C LEU A 91 20.70 -0.62 0.30
N THR A 92 21.64 0.29 0.53
CA THR A 92 21.78 1.03 1.78
C THR A 92 21.55 2.51 1.49
N VAL A 93 20.57 3.12 2.14
CA VAL A 93 20.24 4.54 1.99
C VAL A 93 20.68 5.27 3.26
N ALA A 94 21.41 6.39 3.07
CA ALA A 94 22.02 7.12 4.16
C ALA A 94 21.03 7.99 4.95
N ARG A 95 19.99 8.53 4.28
CA ARG A 95 19.04 9.49 4.87
C ARG A 95 17.59 9.13 4.53
N THR A 96 16.66 9.55 5.38
CA THR A 96 15.22 9.35 5.20
C THR A 96 14.70 10.07 3.95
N GLU A 97 15.16 11.29 3.70
CA GLU A 97 14.80 12.07 2.51
C GLU A 97 15.19 11.36 1.20
N ASP A 98 16.33 10.66 1.20
CA ASP A 98 16.78 9.89 0.04
C ASP A 98 15.93 8.62 -0.17
N ALA A 99 15.40 8.04 0.91
CA ALA A 99 14.48 6.92 0.82
C ALA A 99 13.13 7.34 0.21
N ASP A 100 12.61 8.51 0.60
CA ASP A 100 11.40 9.09 0.02
C ASP A 100 11.61 9.43 -1.48
N ARG A 101 12.73 10.10 -1.81
CA ARG A 101 13.10 10.37 -3.22
C ARG A 101 13.22 9.10 -4.03
N LEU A 102 13.84 8.06 -3.48
CA LEU A 102 13.97 6.79 -4.17
C LEU A 102 12.60 6.13 -4.39
N ALA A 103 11.70 6.20 -3.42
CA ALA A 103 10.33 5.74 -3.59
C ALA A 103 9.62 6.50 -4.74
N ASP A 104 9.79 7.83 -4.81
CA ASP A 104 9.24 8.64 -5.90
C ASP A 104 9.82 8.26 -7.27
N ILE A 105 11.13 8.03 -7.34
CA ILE A 105 11.81 7.59 -8.59
C ILE A 105 11.30 6.22 -9.03
N VAL A 106 11.19 5.27 -8.10
CA VAL A 106 10.62 3.94 -8.38
C VAL A 106 9.19 4.11 -8.90
N ALA A 107 8.35 4.89 -8.21
CA ALA A 107 6.98 5.13 -8.63
C ALA A 107 6.87 5.79 -10.02
N GLY A 108 7.77 6.73 -10.32
CA GLY A 108 7.85 7.42 -11.61
C GLY A 108 8.29 6.52 -12.75
N THR A 109 9.15 5.54 -12.49
CA THR A 109 9.70 4.61 -13.50
C THR A 109 8.85 3.35 -13.70
N MET A 110 7.94 3.05 -12.77
CA MET A 110 7.02 1.91 -12.92
C MET A 110 6.15 2.02 -14.17
N ARG A 111 5.98 0.88 -14.85
CA ARG A 111 5.00 0.74 -15.94
C ARG A 111 3.58 0.94 -15.39
N ALA A 112 2.67 1.40 -16.25
CA ALA A 112 1.30 1.72 -15.86
C ALA A 112 0.57 0.62 -15.05
N PRO A 113 0.68 -0.69 -15.38
CA PRO A 113 0.06 -1.74 -14.56
C PRO A 113 0.61 -1.82 -13.13
N HIS A 114 1.92 -1.67 -12.95
CA HIS A 114 2.57 -1.75 -11.64
C HIS A 114 2.22 -0.53 -10.78
N ARG A 115 2.15 0.65 -11.41
CA ARG A 115 1.69 1.87 -10.75
C ARG A 115 0.23 1.74 -10.29
N ALA A 116 -0.63 1.18 -11.15
CA ALA A 116 -2.03 0.92 -10.82
C ALA A 116 -2.18 -0.10 -9.67
N ALA A 117 -1.41 -1.19 -9.72
CA ALA A 117 -1.36 -2.19 -8.66
C ALA A 117 -0.89 -1.60 -7.32
N LEU A 118 0.19 -0.81 -7.31
CA LEU A 118 0.67 -0.13 -6.10
C LEU A 118 -0.39 0.82 -5.53
N ALA A 119 -1.02 1.63 -6.37
CA ALA A 119 -2.06 2.56 -5.94
C ALA A 119 -3.23 1.80 -5.29
N LEU A 120 -3.73 0.75 -5.94
CA LEU A 120 -4.82 -0.06 -5.41
C LEU A 120 -4.44 -0.77 -4.10
N LYS A 121 -3.24 -1.35 -4.04
CA LYS A 121 -2.73 -2.01 -2.84
C LYS A 121 -2.62 -1.03 -1.66
N THR A 122 -2.18 0.20 -1.93
CA THR A 122 -2.08 1.27 -0.95
C THR A 122 -3.46 1.66 -0.44
N ALA A 123 -4.41 1.94 -1.33
CA ALA A 123 -5.77 2.30 -0.97
C ALA A 123 -6.47 1.21 -0.13
N LEU A 124 -6.38 -0.06 -0.56
CA LEU A 124 -6.96 -1.19 0.20
C LEU A 124 -6.35 -1.32 1.59
N ARG A 125 -5.03 -1.14 1.72
CA ARG A 125 -4.35 -1.19 3.01
C ARG A 125 -4.80 -0.04 3.92
N ASP A 126 -4.82 1.16 3.38
CA ASP A 126 -5.10 2.36 4.16
C ASP A 126 -6.58 2.39 4.60
N ALA A 127 -7.48 1.79 3.82
CA ALA A 127 -8.86 1.50 4.20
C ALA A 127 -9.03 0.32 5.20
N GLY A 128 -7.94 -0.34 5.62
CA GLY A 128 -7.99 -1.49 6.52
C GLY A 128 -8.66 -2.72 5.92
N LEU A 129 -8.66 -2.84 4.58
CA LEU A 129 -9.22 -3.97 3.82
C LEU A 129 -8.15 -5.04 3.52
N VAL A 130 -7.00 -4.96 4.18
CA VAL A 130 -5.92 -5.96 4.11
C VAL A 130 -5.81 -6.71 5.43
N PRO A 131 -6.58 -7.79 5.59
CA PRO A 131 -6.37 -8.74 6.66
C PRO A 131 -5.21 -9.69 6.33
N SER A 132 -4.27 -9.75 7.27
CA SER A 132 -3.37 -10.88 7.53
C SER A 132 -2.79 -11.60 6.30
N SER A 133 -1.62 -11.13 5.84
CA SER A 133 -0.61 -11.90 5.10
C SER A 133 -0.87 -12.34 3.65
N ARG A 134 -2.04 -12.06 3.03
CA ARG A 134 -2.38 -12.65 1.72
C ARG A 134 -2.91 -11.72 0.63
N LEU A 135 -3.16 -10.43 0.88
CA LEU A 135 -3.58 -9.57 -0.22
C LEU A 135 -2.41 -9.39 -1.21
N ALA A 136 -2.46 -10.16 -2.29
CA ALA A 136 -1.46 -10.19 -3.34
C ALA A 136 -1.97 -9.38 -4.53
N VAL A 137 -2.17 -8.07 -4.34
CA VAL A 137 -2.36 -7.19 -5.50
C VAL A 137 -1.07 -7.23 -6.31
N ALA A 138 -1.13 -7.80 -7.49
CA ALA A 138 0.03 -8.12 -8.32
C ALA A 138 -0.27 -7.85 -9.79
N VAL A 139 0.79 -7.71 -10.59
CA VAL A 139 0.63 -7.59 -12.04
C VAL A 139 0.82 -8.95 -12.68
N VAL A 140 -0.21 -9.46 -13.36
CA VAL A 140 -0.17 -10.72 -14.10
C VAL A 140 -0.55 -10.44 -15.54
N SER A 141 0.35 -10.76 -16.48
CA SER A 141 0.12 -10.55 -17.92
C SER A 141 -0.29 -9.12 -18.31
N GLY A 142 0.19 -8.11 -17.57
CA GLY A 142 -0.13 -6.70 -17.81
C GLY A 142 -1.46 -6.22 -17.20
N MET A 143 -2.21 -7.11 -16.56
CA MET A 143 -3.42 -6.81 -15.79
C MET A 143 -3.10 -6.75 -14.30
N VAL A 144 -3.96 -6.12 -13.50
CA VAL A 144 -3.83 -6.08 -12.04
C VAL A 144 -4.71 -7.17 -11.46
N ASP A 145 -4.09 -8.21 -10.89
CA ASP A 145 -4.76 -9.24 -10.11
C ASP A 145 -4.97 -8.72 -8.69
N VAL A 146 -6.22 -8.69 -8.21
CA VAL A 146 -6.56 -8.14 -6.88
C VAL A 146 -6.44 -9.22 -5.79
N GLY A 147 -6.83 -10.46 -6.13
CA GLY A 147 -6.71 -11.63 -5.28
C GLY A 147 -7.87 -11.82 -4.32
N ASP A 148 -7.62 -12.57 -3.25
CA ASP A 148 -8.64 -12.96 -2.28
C ASP A 148 -8.85 -11.88 -1.21
N LEU A 149 -10.11 -11.51 -1.02
CA LEU A 149 -10.58 -10.79 0.16
C LEU A 149 -11.20 -11.81 1.11
N ASP A 150 -10.90 -11.75 2.41
CA ASP A 150 -11.74 -12.44 3.37
C ASP A 150 -13.15 -11.81 3.40
N LEU A 151 -14.09 -12.52 4.00
CA LEU A 151 -15.49 -12.09 3.98
C LEU A 151 -15.69 -10.74 4.68
N GLU A 152 -14.94 -10.48 5.76
CA GLU A 152 -15.00 -9.22 6.49
C GLU A 152 -14.50 -8.05 5.62
N ALA A 153 -13.36 -8.22 4.95
CA ALA A 153 -12.82 -7.23 4.01
C ALA A 153 -13.75 -7.02 2.81
N ALA A 154 -14.36 -8.08 2.27
CA ALA A 154 -15.33 -7.95 1.18
C ALA A 154 -16.58 -7.14 1.60
N LEU A 155 -17.09 -7.37 2.82
CA LEU A 155 -18.20 -6.61 3.38
C LEU A 155 -17.82 -5.16 3.65
N ARG A 156 -16.66 -4.91 4.26
CA ARG A 156 -16.15 -3.55 4.48
C ARG A 156 -15.92 -2.80 3.17
N LEU A 157 -15.36 -3.46 2.15
CA LEU A 157 -15.17 -2.87 0.82
C LEU A 157 -16.51 -2.46 0.22
N ARG A 158 -17.53 -3.32 0.32
CA ARG A 158 -18.89 -3.00 -0.12
C ARG A 158 -19.46 -1.81 0.64
N ASP A 159 -19.39 -1.83 1.97
CA ASP A 159 -19.96 -0.77 2.82
C ASP A 159 -19.26 0.57 2.62
N LEU A 160 -17.94 0.55 2.37
CA LEU A 160 -17.15 1.72 2.05
C LEU A 160 -17.55 2.34 0.70
N LEU A 161 -17.80 1.50 -0.31
CA LEU A 161 -18.00 1.95 -1.68
C LEU A 161 -19.47 2.11 -2.09
N ASP A 162 -20.42 1.53 -1.35
CA ASP A 162 -21.85 1.63 -1.62
C ASP A 162 -22.54 2.51 -0.58
N SER A 163 -23.12 3.62 -1.04
CA SER A 163 -23.74 4.62 -0.14
C SER A 163 -25.05 4.15 0.50
N HIS A 164 -25.61 3.03 0.02
CA HIS A 164 -26.87 2.46 0.51
C HIS A 164 -26.75 0.93 0.62
N PRO A 165 -25.91 0.42 1.56
CA PRO A 165 -25.63 -1.00 1.63
C PRO A 165 -26.85 -1.74 2.22
N GLU A 166 -27.72 -2.22 1.33
CA GLU A 166 -28.74 -3.21 1.64
C GLU A 166 -28.59 -4.42 0.72
N PRO A 167 -28.70 -5.66 1.24
CA PRO A 167 -28.98 -6.05 2.63
C PRO A 167 -27.74 -6.06 3.55
N ARG A 168 -27.96 -6.02 4.88
CA ARG A 168 -26.89 -6.21 5.87
C ARG A 168 -26.59 -7.70 6.05
N PHE A 169 -25.32 -8.07 5.99
CA PHE A 169 -24.86 -9.43 6.26
C PHE A 169 -24.01 -9.45 7.52
N ASP A 170 -24.07 -10.57 8.23
CA ASP A 170 -23.21 -10.86 9.36
C ASP A 170 -22.18 -11.91 8.94
N ALA A 171 -20.89 -11.57 9.05
CA ALA A 171 -19.79 -12.44 8.67
C ALA A 171 -19.74 -13.71 9.55
N ASP A 172 -20.11 -13.60 10.84
CA ASP A 172 -20.04 -14.69 11.82
C ASP A 172 -21.10 -15.77 11.57
N HIS A 173 -22.18 -15.41 10.86
CA HIS A 173 -23.30 -16.29 10.53
C HIS A 173 -23.41 -16.55 9.02
N ALA A 174 -22.33 -16.29 8.27
CA ALA A 174 -22.33 -16.43 6.83
C ALA A 174 -22.49 -17.90 6.40
N THR A 175 -23.46 -18.13 5.54
CA THR A 175 -23.61 -19.43 4.86
C THR A 175 -22.90 -19.41 3.52
N TRP A 176 -22.76 -20.58 2.88
CA TRP A 176 -22.26 -20.67 1.50
C TRP A 176 -23.01 -19.72 0.55
N HIS A 177 -24.34 -19.70 0.65
CA HIS A 177 -25.18 -18.83 -0.16
C HIS A 177 -24.94 -17.36 0.13
N THR A 178 -24.73 -17.00 1.40
CA THR A 178 -24.39 -15.62 1.80
C THR A 178 -23.09 -15.15 1.13
N VAL A 179 -22.08 -16.01 1.02
CA VAL A 179 -20.82 -15.66 0.34
C VAL A 179 -21.04 -15.47 -1.17
N GLU A 180 -21.88 -16.29 -1.80
CA GLU A 180 -22.26 -16.13 -3.22
C GLU A 180 -23.00 -14.81 -3.47
N GLU A 181 -23.93 -14.44 -2.59
CA GLU A 181 -24.65 -13.16 -2.67
C GLU A 181 -23.71 -11.97 -2.50
N ILE A 182 -22.80 -12.03 -1.53
CA ILE A 182 -21.79 -10.99 -1.30
C ILE A 182 -20.86 -10.87 -2.50
N ALA A 183 -20.35 -11.98 -3.04
CA ALA A 183 -19.51 -11.98 -4.24
C ALA A 183 -20.24 -11.33 -5.43
N ALA A 184 -21.52 -11.65 -5.63
CA ALA A 184 -22.31 -11.06 -6.70
C ALA A 184 -22.56 -9.55 -6.49
N LEU A 185 -22.77 -9.11 -5.25
CA LEU A 185 -22.92 -7.70 -4.90
C LEU A 185 -21.61 -6.92 -5.12
N VAL A 186 -20.49 -7.45 -4.64
CA VAL A 186 -19.15 -6.88 -4.85
C VAL A 186 -18.86 -6.81 -6.36
N GLY A 187 -19.10 -7.88 -7.12
CA GLY A 187 -18.91 -7.87 -8.57
C GLY A 187 -19.71 -6.77 -9.29
N ARG A 188 -21.00 -6.60 -8.96
CA ARG A 188 -21.83 -5.51 -9.52
C ARG A 188 -21.32 -4.12 -9.13
N LEU A 189 -20.89 -3.96 -7.88
CA LEU A 189 -20.36 -2.70 -7.36
C LEU A 189 -19.06 -2.31 -8.06
N LEU A 190 -18.11 -3.25 -8.16
CA LEU A 190 -16.85 -3.05 -8.85
C LEU A 190 -17.09 -2.77 -10.34
N ALA A 191 -17.98 -3.53 -11.00
CA ALA A 191 -18.29 -3.29 -12.40
C ALA A 191 -18.87 -1.90 -12.67
N ARG A 192 -19.73 -1.40 -11.76
CA ARG A 192 -20.27 -0.04 -11.80
C ARG A 192 -19.19 1.03 -11.64
N LEU A 193 -18.22 0.80 -10.76
CA LEU A 193 -17.14 1.76 -10.47
C LEU A 193 -16.06 1.79 -11.55
N CYS A 194 -15.68 0.61 -12.07
CA CYS A 194 -14.66 0.49 -13.12
C CYS A 194 -15.18 0.81 -14.51
N GLY A 195 -16.49 0.68 -14.73
CA GLY A 195 -17.06 0.69 -16.08
C GLY A 195 -16.68 -0.53 -16.94
N GLU A 196 -16.17 -1.60 -16.33
CA GLU A 196 -15.85 -2.88 -16.98
C GLU A 196 -16.34 -4.05 -16.11
N ASP A 197 -16.54 -5.23 -16.70
CA ASP A 197 -16.90 -6.42 -15.92
C ASP A 197 -15.69 -6.91 -15.12
N VAL A 198 -15.83 -6.97 -13.79
CA VAL A 198 -14.78 -7.43 -12.88
C VAL A 198 -15.12 -8.84 -12.43
N PRO A 199 -14.31 -9.86 -12.77
CA PRO A 199 -14.60 -11.23 -12.37
C PRO A 199 -14.50 -11.35 -10.85
N VAL A 200 -15.61 -11.69 -10.20
CA VAL A 200 -15.67 -11.93 -8.76
C VAL A 200 -16.23 -13.32 -8.50
N THR A 201 -15.51 -14.12 -7.71
CA THR A 201 -15.87 -15.52 -7.43
C THR A 201 -15.99 -15.73 -5.92
N ALA A 202 -17.06 -16.38 -5.50
CA ALA A 202 -17.23 -16.80 -4.12
C ALA A 202 -16.31 -18.00 -3.81
N ALA A 203 -15.57 -17.94 -2.70
CA ALA A 203 -14.70 -19.00 -2.22
C ALA A 203 -15.05 -19.41 -0.77
N PRO A 204 -16.30 -19.86 -0.51
CA PRO A 204 -16.74 -20.20 0.84
C PRO A 204 -15.92 -21.34 1.44
N ALA A 205 -15.67 -21.26 2.74
CA ALA A 205 -15.09 -22.36 3.50
C ALA A 205 -16.07 -23.54 3.60
N CYS A 206 -15.56 -24.75 3.41
CA CYS A 206 -16.34 -25.96 3.64
C CYS A 206 -16.62 -26.14 5.14
N MET A 207 -17.64 -26.93 5.51
CA MET A 207 -17.99 -27.15 6.92
C MET A 207 -16.83 -27.66 7.79
N SER A 208 -15.91 -28.47 7.24
CA SER A 208 -14.72 -28.92 7.97
C SER A 208 -13.54 -27.96 7.86
N CYS A 209 -13.58 -27.01 6.92
CA CYS A 209 -12.50 -26.09 6.60
C CYS A 209 -12.62 -24.76 7.36
N HIS A 210 -13.83 -24.35 7.76
CA HIS A 210 -14.11 -23.01 8.30
C HIS A 210 -13.31 -22.66 9.57
N LEU A 211 -12.83 -23.66 10.31
CA LEU A 211 -11.95 -23.47 11.47
C LEU A 211 -10.49 -23.16 11.09
N ALA A 212 -10.07 -23.54 9.89
CA ALA A 212 -8.70 -23.39 9.40
C ALA A 212 -8.56 -22.34 8.30
N ARG A 213 -9.66 -21.97 7.63
CA ARG A 213 -9.75 -20.89 6.65
C ARG A 213 -11.08 -20.17 6.77
N GLU A 214 -11.05 -18.86 6.63
CA GLU A 214 -12.25 -18.04 6.58
C GLU A 214 -12.94 -18.17 5.21
N HIS A 215 -14.19 -17.71 5.15
CA HIS A 215 -14.88 -17.50 3.88
C HIS A 215 -14.19 -16.37 3.11
N GLN A 216 -14.10 -16.52 1.79
CA GLN A 216 -13.39 -15.56 0.94
C GLN A 216 -14.21 -15.20 -0.30
N VAL A 217 -13.88 -14.05 -0.87
CA VAL A 217 -14.34 -13.56 -2.16
C VAL A 217 -13.10 -13.23 -2.98
N THR A 218 -12.90 -13.94 -4.08
CA THR A 218 -11.79 -13.68 -5.01
C THR A 218 -12.19 -12.60 -5.99
N VAL A 219 -11.46 -11.49 -6.01
CA VAL A 219 -11.54 -10.45 -7.03
C VAL A 219 -10.44 -10.74 -8.04
N GLY A 220 -10.82 -11.07 -9.27
CA GLY A 220 -9.87 -11.45 -10.31
C GLY A 220 -9.17 -10.25 -10.93
N GLN A 221 -8.78 -10.40 -12.19
CA GLN A 221 -7.96 -9.42 -12.88
C GLN A 221 -8.79 -8.24 -13.38
N VAL A 222 -8.25 -7.03 -13.20
CA VAL A 222 -8.79 -5.77 -13.70
C VAL A 222 -7.76 -5.05 -14.56
N SER A 223 -8.23 -4.18 -15.46
CA SER A 223 -7.34 -3.35 -16.26
C SER A 223 -6.63 -2.31 -15.39
N PRO A 224 -5.43 -1.82 -15.78
CA PRO A 224 -4.75 -0.77 -15.03
C PRO A 224 -5.60 0.50 -14.80
N PRO A 225 -6.38 0.99 -15.78
CA PRO A 225 -7.31 2.10 -15.53
C PRO A 225 -8.39 1.77 -14.49
N ALA A 226 -8.97 0.57 -14.52
CA ALA A 226 -9.97 0.14 -13.56
C ALA A 226 -9.40 0.00 -12.14
N ALA A 227 -8.19 -0.54 -11.99
CA ALA A 227 -7.48 -0.59 -10.71
C ALA A 227 -7.22 0.82 -10.14
N GLN A 228 -6.83 1.78 -10.99
CA GLN A 228 -6.66 3.18 -10.57
C GLN A 228 -7.98 3.81 -10.13
N GLN A 229 -9.07 3.55 -10.85
CA GLN A 229 -10.40 4.04 -10.48
C GLN A 229 -10.87 3.45 -9.13
N LEU A 230 -10.63 2.16 -8.90
CA LEU A 230 -10.89 1.53 -7.59
C LEU A 230 -10.08 2.18 -6.49
N ALA A 231 -8.77 2.36 -6.70
CA ALA A 231 -7.89 2.99 -5.71
C ALA A 231 -8.42 4.37 -5.31
N HIS A 232 -8.74 5.21 -6.30
CA HIS A 232 -9.29 6.54 -6.08
C HIS A 232 -10.65 6.50 -5.37
N ALA A 233 -11.53 5.56 -5.73
CA ALA A 233 -12.83 5.43 -5.08
C ALA A 233 -12.71 5.04 -3.60
N ILE A 234 -11.79 4.13 -3.28
CA ILE A 234 -11.48 3.70 -1.90
C ILE A 234 -10.88 4.87 -1.12
N ASP A 235 -9.90 5.58 -1.67
CA ASP A 235 -9.28 6.74 -1.03
C ASP A 235 -10.31 7.84 -0.74
N ALA A 236 -11.16 8.16 -1.72
CA ALA A 236 -12.20 9.17 -1.58
C ALA A 236 -13.24 8.79 -0.51
N ALA A 237 -13.65 7.52 -0.47
CA ALA A 237 -14.58 7.03 0.54
C ALA A 237 -13.96 7.05 1.95
N THR A 238 -12.69 6.67 2.06
CA THR A 238 -11.94 6.68 3.34
C THR A 238 -11.78 8.10 3.87
N ALA A 239 -11.42 9.06 3.02
CA ALA A 239 -11.32 10.48 3.39
C ALA A 239 -12.68 11.08 3.80
N GLY A 240 -13.78 10.61 3.21
CA GLY A 240 -15.14 11.04 3.58
C GLY A 240 -15.67 10.47 4.89
N HIS A 241 -15.02 9.43 5.45
CA HIS A 241 -15.40 8.79 6.72
C HIS A 241 -14.60 9.27 7.92
N GLU A 242 -13.59 10.13 7.73
CA GLU A 242 -12.99 10.89 8.83
C GLU A 242 -14.02 11.91 9.34
N GLU A 243 -14.88 11.48 10.27
CA GLU A 243 -15.66 12.41 11.09
C GLU A 243 -14.71 13.48 11.66
N PRO A 244 -15.05 14.77 11.60
CA PRO A 244 -14.20 15.82 12.14
C PRO A 244 -13.93 15.55 13.62
N HIS A 245 -12.67 15.23 13.94
CA HIS A 245 -12.23 14.96 15.30
C HIS A 245 -12.73 16.07 16.24
N PRO A 246 -13.51 15.75 17.30
CA PRO A 246 -14.12 16.76 18.18
C PRO A 246 -13.12 17.56 19.05
N CYS A 247 -11.81 17.36 18.89
CA CYS A 247 -10.79 18.07 19.68
C CYS A 247 -10.35 19.44 19.11
N ALA A 248 -10.80 19.86 17.93
CA ALA A 248 -10.36 21.15 17.34
C ALA A 248 -11.16 22.39 17.81
N SER A 249 -12.16 22.24 18.70
CA SER A 249 -13.09 23.34 19.05
C SER A 249 -12.81 24.04 20.40
N VAL A 250 -11.80 23.63 21.15
CA VAL A 250 -11.48 24.26 22.45
C VAL A 250 -10.08 24.83 22.38
N LEU A 251 -9.98 26.09 21.94
CA LEU A 251 -9.02 27.11 22.38
C LEU A 251 -9.03 28.26 21.35
N GLY A 252 -9.71 29.37 21.68
CA GLY A 252 -9.61 30.55 20.81
C GLY A 252 -10.63 31.68 20.94
N ARG A 253 -11.46 31.78 21.99
CA ARG A 253 -12.12 33.07 22.31
C ARG A 253 -11.25 33.87 23.26
N GLY A 254 -10.11 34.32 22.76
CA GLY A 254 -9.35 35.42 23.36
C GLY A 254 -10.08 36.72 23.06
N LYS A 255 -10.82 37.25 24.05
CA LYS A 255 -11.27 38.64 24.05
C LYS A 255 -10.04 39.53 24.02
N SER A 256 -9.90 40.33 22.97
CA SER A 256 -8.97 41.46 22.93
C SER A 256 -9.64 42.54 22.08
N ASP A 257 -10.45 43.38 22.73
CA ASP A 257 -10.87 44.66 22.18
C ASP A 257 -9.92 45.74 22.73
N PRO A 258 -9.10 46.39 21.89
CA PRO A 258 -8.45 47.63 22.24
C PRO A 258 -9.18 48.82 21.58
N HIS A 259 -9.49 49.80 22.42
CA HIS A 259 -9.38 51.25 22.18
C HIS A 259 -10.11 51.93 21.00
N ALA A 260 -10.89 52.94 21.44
CA ALA A 260 -10.82 54.35 21.04
C ALA A 260 -11.36 54.76 19.65
N VAL A 261 -12.47 55.52 19.69
CA VAL A 261 -12.77 56.55 18.69
C VAL A 261 -13.19 57.83 19.44
N GLU A 262 -12.23 58.74 19.61
CA GLU A 262 -12.48 60.17 19.72
C GLU A 262 -12.78 60.72 18.32
N ARG A 263 -13.95 61.34 18.14
CA ARG A 263 -14.23 62.44 17.19
C ARG A 263 -15.35 63.25 17.83
N GLY A 264 -15.22 64.53 18.15
CA GLY A 264 -14.55 65.58 17.38
C GLY A 264 -15.66 66.51 16.86
N ASP A 265 -15.77 67.68 17.50
CA ASP A 265 -16.66 68.79 17.19
C ASP A 265 -16.88 69.04 15.69
N ARG A 266 -18.12 69.40 15.33
CA ARG A 266 -18.42 70.46 14.36
C ARG A 266 -19.89 70.88 14.41
N SER A 267 -20.08 72.15 14.77
CA SER A 267 -21.24 73.06 14.57
C SER A 267 -22.28 73.10 15.68
#